data_AF-A0A1M6PWT1-F1
#
_entry.id   AF-A0A1M6PWT1-F1
#
_cell.length_a   1.000
_cell.length_b   1.000
_cell.length_c   1.000
_cell.angle_alpha   90.00
_cell.angle_beta   90.00
_cell.angle_gamma   90.00
#
_symmetry.space_group_name_H-M   'P 1'
#
loop_
_entity.id
_entity.type
_entity.pdbx_description
1 polymer ?
#
loop_
_entity_poly.entity_id
_entity_poly.type
_entity_poly.pdbx_seq_one_letter_code
_entity_poly.pdbx_strand_id
1 'polypeptide(L)' 'MVICPYCQKEIAGELDTCPHCGVTMIYFYQCHRCHQEIAATGILKFCPLCDANFSDQMN' A
#
# COMPACT_ATOMS: atom_id res chain seq x y z
N MET A 1 9.58 2.07 -8.01
CA MET A 1 8.77 2.84 -8.99
C MET A 1 7.40 2.20 -9.10
N VAL A 2 6.33 2.98 -9.10
CA VAL A 2 4.94 2.49 -9.25
C VAL A 2 4.32 3.21 -10.45
N ILE A 3 3.61 2.50 -11.31
CA ILE A 3 2.91 3.10 -12.44
C ILE A 3 1.49 3.45 -12.01
N CYS A 4 1.07 4.70 -12.22
CA CYS A 4 -0.30 5.12 -11.96
C CYS A 4 -1.27 4.37 -12.89
N PRO A 5 -2.26 3.62 -12.38
CA PRO A 5 -3.21 2.91 -13.22
C PRO A 5 -4.16 3.86 -13.98
N TYR A 6 -4.29 5.12 -13.54
CA TYR A 6 -5.19 6.10 -14.14
C TYR A 6 -4.51 6.91 -15.26
N CYS A 7 -3.36 7.51 -14.98
CA CYS A 7 -2.67 8.37 -15.95
C CYS A 7 -1.45 7.72 -16.61
N GLN A 8 -1.11 6.48 -16.21
CA GLN A 8 -0.01 5.67 -16.76
C GLN A 8 1.37 6.32 -16.63
N LYS A 9 1.51 7.37 -15.80
CA LYS A 9 2.78 7.99 -15.48
C LYS A 9 3.43 7.33 -14.28
N GLU A 10 4.75 7.41 -14.24
CA GLU A 10 5.55 6.90 -13.15
C GLU A 10 5.36 7.76 -11.89
N ILE A 11 5.25 7.08 -10.75
CA ILE A 11 5.16 7.67 -9.42
C ILE A 11 6.37 7.17 -8.63
N ALA A 12 7.04 8.09 -7.94
CA ALA A 12 8.06 7.75 -6.95
C ALA A 12 7.43 6.86 -5.86
N GLY A 13 8.09 5.77 -5.47
CA GLY A 13 7.51 4.77 -4.57
C GLY A 13 7.19 5.27 -3.15
N GLU A 14 7.61 6.49 -2.82
CA GLU A 14 7.35 7.16 -1.54
C GLU A 14 6.12 8.08 -1.59
N LEU A 15 5.53 8.28 -2.77
CA LEU A 15 4.36 9.14 -2.95
C LEU A 15 3.08 8.31 -3.02
N ASP A 16 2.19 8.57 -2.06
CA ASP A 16 0.86 7.97 -2.04
C ASP A 16 -0.09 8.60 -3.04
N THR A 17 0.20 9.83 -3.49
CA THR A 17 -0.63 10.56 -4.44
C THR A 17 0.14 10.82 -5.73
N CYS A 18 -0.49 10.50 -6.86
CA CYS A 18 0.09 10.75 -8.16
C CYS A 18 0.20 12.27 -8.40
N PRO A 19 1.42 12.82 -8.62
CA PRO A 19 1.61 14.25 -8.84
C PRO A 19 1.07 14.74 -10.18
N HIS A 20 0.73 13.82 -11.09
CA HIS A 20 0.28 14.17 -12.44
C HIS A 20 -1.23 14.24 -12.60
N CYS A 21 -1.99 13.43 -11.86
CA CYS A 21 -3.45 13.39 -11.95
C CYS A 21 -4.15 13.64 -10.61
N GLY A 22 -3.42 13.72 -9.50
CA GLY A 22 -3.98 13.96 -8.17
C GLY A 22 -4.67 12.76 -7.54
N VAL A 23 -4.63 11.58 -8.16
CA VAL A 23 -5.22 10.36 -7.58
C VAL A 23 -4.34 9.81 -6.47
N THR A 24 -4.93 9.55 -5.30
CA THR A 24 -4.29 8.86 -4.19
C THR A 24 -4.43 7.34 -4.36
N MET A 25 -3.30 6.64 -4.27
CA MET A 25 -3.21 5.19 -4.33
C MET A 25 -3.55 4.61 -2.96
N ILE A 26 -4.50 3.67 -2.95
CA ILE A 26 -4.88 2.92 -1.76
C ILE A 26 -4.45 1.48 -1.98
N TYR A 27 -3.66 0.96 -1.05
CA TYR A 27 -3.18 -0.42 -1.04
C TYR A 27 -4.03 -1.24 -0.07
N PHE A 28 -4.44 -2.43 -0.52
CA PHE A 28 -5.15 -3.38 0.30
C PHE A 28 -4.18 -4.45 0.79
N TYR A 29 -4.06 -4.56 2.11
CA TYR A 29 -3.24 -5.54 2.80
C TYR A 29 -4.15 -6.57 3.47
N GLN A 30 -3.91 -7.85 3.23
CA GLN A 30 -4.54 -8.92 3.98
C GLN A 30 -3.58 -9.41 5.05
N CYS A 31 -3.95 -9.28 6.32
CA CYS A 31 -3.14 -9.81 7.41
C CYS A 31 -3.47 -11.28 7.65
N HIS A 32 -2.50 -12.18 7.45
CA HIS A 32 -2.68 -13.62 7.68
C HIS A 32 -2.75 -13.99 9.17
N ARG A 33 -2.32 -13.10 10.08
CA ARG A 33 -2.35 -13.35 11.54
C ARG A 33 -3.73 -13.09 12.15
N CYS A 34 -4.34 -11.94 11.83
CA CYS A 34 -5.63 -11.55 12.38
C CYS A 34 -6.79 -11.63 11.37
N HIS A 35 -6.50 -12.03 10.13
CA HIS A 35 -7.45 -12.17 9.02
C HIS A 35 -8.22 -10.89 8.66
N GLN A 36 -7.68 -9.73 9.03
CA GLN A 36 -8.27 -8.43 8.70
C GLN A 36 -7.73 -7.92 7.36
N GLU A 37 -8.61 -7.26 6.62
CA GLU A 37 -8.27 -6.50 5.43
C GLU A 37 -8.05 -5.03 5.81
N ILE A 38 -6.95 -4.45 5.36
CA ILE A 38 -6.53 -3.09 5.72
C ILE A 38 -6.31 -2.31 4.44
N ALA A 39 -7.09 -1.25 4.26
CA ALA A 39 -6.86 -0.25 3.23
C ALA A 39 -5.99 0.87 3.81
N ALA A 40 -4.85 1.14 3.19
CA ALA A 40 -3.93 2.18 3.63
C ALA A 40 -3.31 2.91 2.45
N THR A 41 -2.98 4.18 2.67
CA THR A 41 -2.08 4.93 1.79
C THR A 41 -0.64 4.61 2.20
N GLY A 42 0.20 4.32 1.22
CA GLY A 42 1.61 4.00 1.44
C GLY A 42 1.87 2.57 1.90
N ILE A 43 3.15 2.23 2.00
CA ILE A 43 3.61 0.88 2.29
C ILE A 43 3.61 0.62 3.79
N LEU A 44 2.66 -0.18 4.28
CA LEU A 44 2.62 -0.61 5.67
C LEU A 44 3.67 -1.71 5.94
N LYS A 45 4.49 -1.50 6.97
CA LYS A 45 5.43 -2.53 7.48
C LYS A 45 4.77 -3.47 8.48
N PHE A 46 3.85 -2.95 9.30
CA PHE A 46 3.20 -3.69 10.38
C PHE A 46 1.68 -3.55 10.29
N CYS A 47 0.97 -4.60 10.69
CA CYS A 47 -0.47 -4.59 10.83
C CYS A 47 -0.86 -3.72 12.04
N PRO A 48 -1.65 -2.65 11.87
CA PRO A 48 -2.01 -1.71 12.94
C PRO A 48 -2.91 -2.31 14.02
N LEU A 49 -3.48 -3.51 13.78
CA LEU A 49 -4.42 -4.16 14.71
C LEU A 49 -3.76 -5.24 15.58
N CYS A 50 -2.64 -5.82 15.13
CA CYS A 50 -2.00 -6.94 15.83
C CYS A 50 -0.47 -6.90 15.80
N ASP A 51 0.12 -5.82 15.29
CA ASP A 51 1.57 -5.62 15.14
C ASP A 51 2.30 -6.71 14.36
N ALA A 52 1.57 -7.51 13.56
CA ALA A 52 2.18 -8.51 12.69
C ALA A 52 3.00 -7.81 11.60
N ASN A 53 4.25 -8.21 11.42
CA ASN A 53 5.10 -7.73 10.33
C ASN A 53 4.57 -8.28 8.99
N PHE A 54 4.28 -7.39 8.04
CA PHE A 54 3.79 -7.79 6.71
C PHE A 54 4.90 -8.39 5.84
N SER A 55 6.16 -8.00 6.06
CA SER A 55 7.30 -8.59 5.33
C SER A 55 7.48 -10.09 5.63
N ASP A 56 7.12 -10.52 6.84
CA ASP A 56 7.20 -11.93 7.24
C ASP A 56 6.06 -12.78 6.64
N GLN A 57 5.01 -12.13 6.12
CA GLN A 57 3.83 -12.77 5.53
C GLN A 57 3.89 -12.86 4.00
N MET A 58 4.90 -12.26 3.36
CA MET A 58 5.11 -12.27 1.90
C MET A 58 5.95 -13.46 1.41
N ASN A 59 5.88 -14.63 2.08
CA ASN A 59 6.48 -15.90 1.66
C ASN A 59 5.41 -16.93 1.28
#